data_AF-A0A1U7JCJ6-F1
#
_entry.id   AF-A0A1U7JCJ6-F1
#
_cell.length_a   1.000
_cell.length_b   1.000
_cell.length_c   1.000
_cell.angle_alpha   90.00
_cell.angle_beta   90.00
_cell.angle_gamma   90.00
#
_symmetry.space_group_name_H-M   'P 1'
#
loop_
_entity.id
_entity.type
_entity.pdbx_description
1 polymer ?
#
loop_
_entity_poly.entity_id
_entity_poly.type
_entity_poly.pdbx_seq_one_letter_code
_entity_poly.pdbx_strand_id
1 'polypeptide(L)'
;MPVQNNASLQIINQNNIGFGTIRLQQEAYASNYRYNLNFAAGQLPSIYLGQDPAISNDSVRLRPLHAHGFLATTGATRLYFAVAGLPMENPHNALTTRLEHVVGPIYKSRYYVFVRLGVTRSDFNQAITDLINDSRHMTTAQLQAANAAKNVREPTHTVYVNQGDLSGTFWGFKHAGWEHSFFGSNVNNLYRPLNLMDFPIQGGEVGTAQGVGNQYRASLDLIPRDRRRVHSGHSLIDGNGLQAYYAAQPDPSGVNIITGQQLWDRLFRLGQYRQFFGAETNGVQIQQREILPGGQVFPQSLFRYFPTYNNNRPVPQILARQREYICRLIAGFVNN
;
A
#
# COMPACT_ATOMS: atom_id res chain seq x y z
N MET A 1 5.79 27.99 22.29
CA MET A 1 6.17 26.91 21.35
C MET A 1 6.18 27.50 19.95
N PRO A 2 7.17 27.18 19.08
CA PRO A 2 7.19 27.74 17.73
C PRO A 2 5.94 27.30 16.95
N VAL A 3 5.32 28.24 16.25
CA VAL A 3 4.10 28.03 15.46
C VAL A 3 4.50 27.35 14.15
N GLN A 4 3.85 26.23 13.83
CA GLN A 4 3.98 25.52 12.57
C GLN A 4 3.51 26.43 11.41
N ASN A 5 4.40 26.76 10.47
CA ASN A 5 4.09 27.68 9.37
C ASN A 5 4.41 27.14 7.97
N ASN A 6 4.87 25.89 7.85
CA ASN A 6 5.15 25.27 6.56
C ASN A 6 3.95 24.42 6.12
N ALA A 7 3.15 24.94 5.19
CA ALA A 7 1.95 24.27 4.68
C ALA A 7 2.24 22.82 4.23
N SER A 8 3.37 22.57 3.59
CA SER A 8 3.70 21.24 3.07
C SER A 8 4.08 20.19 4.13
N LEU A 9 4.29 20.60 5.39
CA LEU A 9 4.37 19.65 6.52
C LEU A 9 2.98 19.22 6.99
N GLN A 10 1.93 20.05 6.85
CA GLN A 10 0.54 19.72 7.22
C GLN A 10 -0.03 18.51 6.43
N ILE A 11 0.66 18.11 5.36
CA ILE A 11 0.35 16.98 4.48
C ILE A 11 0.45 15.63 5.22
N ILE A 12 1.39 15.45 6.16
CA ILE A 12 1.60 14.17 6.87
C ILE A 12 0.91 14.19 8.23
N ASN A 13 -0.38 13.85 8.25
CA ASN A 13 -1.14 13.72 9.48
C ASN A 13 -2.02 12.46 9.44
N GLN A 14 -2.46 11.98 10.62
CA GLN A 14 -3.29 10.77 10.72
C GLN A 14 -4.64 10.91 10.00
N ASN A 15 -5.20 12.12 9.96
CA ASN A 15 -6.46 12.38 9.29
C ASN A 15 -6.32 12.26 7.76
N ASN A 16 -5.13 12.50 7.20
CA ASN A 16 -4.85 12.52 5.77
C ASN A 16 -4.61 11.13 5.17
N ILE A 17 -4.60 10.07 5.99
CA ILE A 17 -4.43 8.70 5.54
C ILE A 17 -5.68 8.25 4.79
N GLY A 18 -5.51 7.85 3.54
CA GLY A 18 -6.56 7.16 2.79
C GLY A 18 -6.49 5.64 3.02
N PHE A 19 -5.34 5.05 2.74
CA PHE A 19 -5.12 3.61 2.84
C PHE A 19 -3.63 3.28 2.92
N GLY A 20 -3.30 2.01 3.16
CA GLY A 20 -1.95 1.48 3.09
C GLY A 20 -1.80 0.33 2.11
N THR A 21 -0.57 -0.15 1.98
CA THR A 21 -0.31 -1.41 1.30
C THR A 21 0.67 -2.29 2.05
N ILE A 22 0.37 -3.58 2.13
CA ILE A 22 1.10 -4.58 2.89
C ILE A 22 1.45 -5.79 2.01
N ARG A 23 2.60 -6.42 2.25
CA ARG A 23 3.02 -7.65 1.58
C ARG A 23 2.54 -8.88 2.33
N LEU A 24 2.12 -9.88 1.57
CA LEU A 24 2.02 -11.25 2.07
C LEU A 24 3.40 -11.92 2.04
N GLN A 25 3.55 -13.04 2.74
CA GLN A 25 4.73 -13.90 2.64
C GLN A 25 4.95 -14.37 1.19
N GLN A 26 6.21 -14.53 0.78
CA GLN A 26 6.56 -14.87 -0.61
C GLN A 26 5.97 -16.21 -1.04
N GLU A 27 5.87 -17.14 -0.09
CA GLU A 27 5.28 -18.48 -0.22
C GLU A 27 3.78 -18.43 -0.56
N ALA A 28 3.09 -17.35 -0.19
CA ALA A 28 1.69 -17.13 -0.59
C ALA A 28 1.57 -16.92 -2.11
N TYR A 29 2.55 -16.22 -2.72
CA TYR A 29 2.56 -15.90 -4.15
C TYR A 29 3.04 -17.06 -5.03
N ALA A 30 3.82 -18.00 -4.49
CA ALA A 30 4.36 -19.17 -5.20
C ALA A 30 3.41 -20.38 -5.27
N SER A 31 2.09 -20.14 -5.33
CA SER A 31 1.01 -21.16 -5.45
C SER A 31 0.34 -21.63 -4.15
N ASN A 32 0.41 -20.88 -3.03
CA ASN A 32 -0.24 -21.34 -1.79
C ASN A 32 -0.87 -20.27 -0.89
N TYR A 33 -1.76 -19.44 -1.44
CA TYR A 33 -2.79 -18.77 -0.63
C TYR A 33 -3.65 -19.75 0.20
N ARG A 34 -3.45 -21.06 0.07
CA ARG A 34 -4.14 -22.11 0.83
C ARG A 34 -3.53 -22.37 2.21
N TYR A 35 -2.23 -22.16 2.42
CA TYR A 35 -1.57 -22.51 3.69
C TYR A 35 -0.69 -21.41 4.30
N ASN A 36 -0.25 -20.43 3.52
CA ASN A 36 0.76 -19.44 3.96
C ASN A 36 0.25 -18.00 3.91
N LEU A 37 -1.05 -17.82 4.20
CA LEU A 37 -1.69 -16.49 4.23
C LEU A 37 -1.34 -15.74 5.51
N ASN A 38 -0.13 -15.19 5.53
CA ASN A 38 0.36 -14.32 6.58
C ASN A 38 1.02 -13.08 5.96
N PHE A 39 1.10 -12.01 6.75
CA PHE A 39 1.94 -10.87 6.39
C PHE A 39 3.43 -11.25 6.40
N ALA A 40 4.19 -10.68 5.47
CA ALA A 40 5.64 -10.77 5.52
C ALA A 40 6.15 -10.16 6.84
N ALA A 41 7.07 -10.83 7.51
CA ALA A 41 7.66 -10.35 8.74
C ALA A 41 8.57 -9.14 8.50
N GLY A 42 8.66 -8.25 9.48
CA GLY A 42 9.63 -7.16 9.49
C GLY A 42 9.44 -6.10 8.39
N GLN A 43 8.28 -6.06 7.74
CA GLN A 43 7.97 -5.03 6.76
C GLN A 43 7.43 -3.76 7.43
N LEU A 44 7.54 -2.66 6.69
CA LEU A 44 6.85 -1.42 7.01
C LEU A 44 5.89 -1.13 5.84
N PRO A 45 4.58 -1.29 6.05
CA PRO A 45 3.58 -1.07 5.01
C PRO A 45 3.58 0.36 4.48
N SER A 46 3.46 0.54 3.16
CA SER A 46 3.39 1.88 2.55
C SER A 46 2.09 2.60 2.95
N ILE A 47 2.11 3.94 3.00
CA ILE A 47 0.96 4.78 3.39
C ILE A 47 0.63 5.73 2.23
N TYR A 48 -0.63 5.84 1.88
CA TYR A 48 -1.11 6.74 0.83
C TYR A 48 -1.93 7.84 1.47
N LEU A 49 -1.45 9.07 1.30
CA LEU A 49 -2.02 10.27 1.87
C LEU A 49 -2.65 11.11 0.76
N GLY A 50 -3.73 11.81 1.09
CA GLY A 50 -4.09 12.99 0.33
C GLY A 50 -3.33 14.21 0.84
N GLN A 51 -2.98 15.14 -0.05
CA GLN A 51 -2.58 16.47 0.38
C GLN A 51 -3.77 17.16 1.06
N ASP A 52 -3.47 18.11 1.94
CA ASP A 52 -4.50 18.94 2.55
C ASP A 52 -5.24 19.67 1.41
N PRO A 53 -6.58 19.57 1.31
CA PRO A 53 -7.36 20.26 0.29
C PRO A 53 -7.16 21.77 0.27
N ALA A 54 -6.73 22.37 1.39
CA ALA A 54 -6.37 23.79 1.47
C ALA A 54 -5.06 24.13 0.73
N ILE A 55 -4.26 23.13 0.36
CA ILE A 55 -2.93 23.26 -0.27
C ILE A 55 -2.96 22.71 -1.70
N SER A 56 -3.46 21.49 -1.88
CA SER A 56 -3.61 20.83 -3.18
C SER A 56 -4.52 19.60 -3.06
N ASN A 57 -5.20 19.25 -4.14
CA ASN A 57 -5.99 18.02 -4.24
C ASN A 57 -5.14 16.79 -4.64
N ASP A 58 -3.83 16.95 -4.80
CA ASP A 58 -2.94 15.86 -5.15
C ASP A 58 -2.87 14.79 -4.04
N SER A 59 -2.47 13.59 -4.42
CA SER A 59 -2.13 12.54 -3.48
C SER A 59 -0.62 12.45 -3.31
N VAL A 60 -0.19 12.17 -2.09
CA VAL A 60 1.21 11.88 -1.77
C VAL A 60 1.32 10.45 -1.32
N ARG A 61 2.17 9.70 -2.02
CA ARG A 61 2.58 8.38 -1.59
C ARG A 61 3.72 8.52 -0.59
N LEU A 62 3.49 8.14 0.65
CA LEU A 62 4.57 7.85 1.59
C LEU A 62 4.97 6.39 1.45
N ARG A 63 6.24 6.15 1.18
CA ARG A 63 6.81 4.80 1.27
C ARG A 63 7.67 4.77 2.52
N PRO A 64 7.11 4.48 3.71
CA PRO A 64 7.90 3.83 4.72
C PRO A 64 8.38 2.51 4.11
N LEU A 65 9.64 2.51 3.66
CA LEU A 65 10.54 1.40 3.92
C LEU A 65 10.09 0.04 3.41
N HIS A 66 10.06 -0.09 2.09
CA HIS A 66 10.27 -1.41 1.51
C HIS A 66 11.75 -1.80 1.60
N ALA A 67 12.16 -2.53 2.64
CA ALA A 67 13.54 -3.01 2.89
C ALA A 67 14.70 -1.98 2.80
N HIS A 68 14.46 -0.72 2.38
CA HIS A 68 15.50 0.14 1.76
C HIS A 68 15.29 1.66 1.90
N GLY A 69 14.59 2.18 2.90
CA GLY A 69 14.48 3.64 3.13
C GLY A 69 13.08 4.29 3.15
N PHE A 70 13.01 5.46 3.80
CA PHE A 70 11.88 6.37 3.62
C PHE A 70 12.05 7.15 2.33
N LEU A 71 10.96 7.28 1.58
CA LEU A 71 10.87 8.21 0.48
C LEU A 71 9.52 8.92 0.53
N ALA A 72 9.56 10.23 0.83
CA ALA A 72 8.46 11.14 0.54
C ALA A 72 8.77 11.77 -0.82
N THR A 73 8.13 11.32 -1.88
CA THR A 73 8.24 11.99 -3.19
C THR A 73 7.17 13.08 -3.27
N THR A 74 7.51 14.28 -3.74
CA THR A 74 6.49 15.23 -4.22
C THR A 74 5.57 14.49 -5.18
N GLY A 75 4.27 14.46 -4.86
CA GLY A 75 3.28 13.73 -5.64
C GLY A 75 3.15 14.35 -7.02
N ALA A 76 3.42 13.59 -8.07
CA ALA A 76 2.68 13.81 -9.32
C ALA A 76 1.24 13.34 -9.06
N THR A 77 0.24 14.00 -9.64
CA THR A 77 -1.14 13.51 -9.62
C THR A 77 -1.17 12.04 -10.08
N ARG A 78 -1.76 11.14 -9.29
CA ARG A 78 -1.81 9.70 -9.61
C ARG A 78 -3.24 9.21 -9.56
N LEU A 79 -3.53 8.25 -10.42
CA LEU A 79 -4.77 7.48 -10.35
C LEU A 79 -4.47 6.12 -9.70
N TYR A 80 -5.31 5.74 -8.73
CA TYR A 80 -5.16 4.52 -7.96
C TYR A 80 -6.34 3.58 -8.19
N PHE A 81 -6.00 2.31 -8.32
CA PHE A 81 -6.91 1.18 -8.40
C PHE A 81 -6.48 0.11 -7.41
N ALA A 82 -7.42 -0.67 -6.92
CA ALA A 82 -7.14 -1.94 -6.27
C ALA A 82 -7.58 -3.07 -7.23
N VAL A 83 -6.70 -4.03 -7.51
CA VAL A 83 -6.93 -5.06 -8.52
C VAL A 83 -6.61 -6.44 -7.96
N ALA A 84 -7.59 -7.34 -8.03
CA ALA A 84 -7.45 -8.76 -7.75
C ALA A 84 -7.50 -9.53 -9.08
N GLY A 85 -6.51 -10.39 -9.30
CA GLY A 85 -6.46 -11.22 -10.51
C GLY A 85 -5.10 -11.80 -10.80
N LEU A 86 -4.81 -11.97 -12.08
CA LEU A 86 -3.59 -12.58 -12.62
C LEU A 86 -2.51 -11.54 -12.93
N PRO A 87 -1.27 -11.95 -13.23
CA PRO A 87 -0.28 -11.04 -13.79
C PRO A 87 -0.78 -10.40 -15.09
N MET A 88 -0.48 -9.11 -15.29
CA MET A 88 -0.96 -8.30 -16.41
C MET A 88 0.22 -7.74 -17.21
N GLU A 89 0.23 -7.99 -18.53
CA GLU A 89 1.19 -7.36 -19.46
C GLU A 89 0.64 -6.05 -20.06
N ASN A 90 -0.68 -5.99 -20.30
CA ASN A 90 -1.35 -4.79 -20.79
C ASN A 90 -2.50 -4.42 -19.84
N PRO A 91 -2.25 -3.52 -18.86
CA PRO A 91 -3.25 -3.14 -17.86
C PRO A 91 -4.54 -2.57 -18.44
N HIS A 92 -4.43 -1.67 -19.43
CA HIS A 92 -5.58 -1.04 -20.08
C HIS A 92 -6.52 -2.06 -20.70
N ASN A 93 -6.02 -2.92 -21.59
CA ASN A 93 -6.84 -3.94 -22.26
C ASN A 93 -7.43 -4.92 -21.24
N ALA A 94 -6.65 -5.29 -20.23
CA ALA A 94 -7.05 -6.29 -19.24
C ALA A 94 -8.17 -5.78 -18.32
N LEU A 95 -8.22 -4.48 -18.00
CA LEU A 95 -9.29 -3.88 -17.17
C LEU A 95 -10.50 -3.39 -17.98
N THR A 96 -10.33 -3.07 -19.27
CA THR A 96 -11.43 -2.58 -20.12
C THR A 96 -12.23 -3.68 -20.84
N THR A 97 -11.64 -4.86 -21.03
CA THR A 97 -12.28 -5.97 -21.76
C THR A 97 -13.42 -6.59 -20.95
N ARG A 98 -14.64 -6.56 -21.51
CA ARG A 98 -15.89 -7.04 -20.86
C ARG A 98 -16.08 -6.40 -19.48
N LEU A 99 -15.93 -5.07 -19.44
CA LEU A 99 -16.17 -4.29 -18.24
C LEU A 99 -17.63 -4.41 -17.82
N GLU A 100 -17.84 -4.80 -16.57
CA GLU A 100 -19.15 -4.89 -15.94
C GLU A 100 -19.07 -4.28 -14.53
N HIS A 101 -20.07 -3.47 -14.17
CA HIS A 101 -20.26 -3.01 -12.80
C HIS A 101 -20.85 -4.15 -11.96
N VAL A 102 -20.36 -4.32 -10.73
CA VAL A 102 -20.82 -5.37 -9.82
C VAL A 102 -21.74 -4.76 -8.77
N VAL A 103 -21.18 -3.90 -7.91
CA VAL A 103 -21.89 -3.15 -6.85
C VAL A 103 -20.96 -2.04 -6.36
N GLY A 104 -21.52 -0.89 -5.96
CA GLY A 104 -20.75 0.20 -5.37
C GLY A 104 -19.51 0.59 -6.20
N PRO A 105 -18.30 0.57 -5.63
CA PRO A 105 -17.08 0.91 -6.36
C PRO A 105 -16.44 -0.31 -7.08
N ILE A 106 -17.08 -1.47 -7.05
CA ILE A 106 -16.55 -2.75 -7.53
C ILE A 106 -16.94 -3.00 -8.98
N TYR A 107 -15.92 -3.24 -9.80
CA TYR A 107 -16.04 -3.61 -11.20
C TYR A 107 -15.38 -4.96 -11.44
N LYS A 108 -15.77 -5.60 -12.54
CA LYS A 108 -15.07 -6.78 -13.06
C LYS A 108 -14.78 -6.61 -14.54
N SER A 109 -13.73 -7.27 -14.97
CA SER A 109 -13.41 -7.51 -16.37
C SER A 109 -13.36 -9.01 -16.63
N ARG A 110 -12.99 -9.42 -17.86
CA ARG A 110 -12.88 -10.83 -18.24
C ARG A 110 -12.08 -11.70 -17.24
N TYR A 111 -11.05 -11.15 -16.59
CA TYR A 111 -10.16 -11.91 -15.70
C TYR A 111 -9.89 -11.24 -14.35
N TYR A 112 -10.48 -10.08 -14.09
CA TYR A 112 -10.10 -9.23 -12.96
C TYR A 112 -11.32 -8.77 -12.19
N VAL A 113 -11.14 -8.56 -10.89
CA VAL A 113 -12.04 -7.77 -10.04
C VAL A 113 -11.23 -6.58 -9.58
N PHE A 114 -11.79 -5.38 -9.68
CA PHE A 114 -11.06 -4.17 -9.37
C PHE A 114 -11.97 -3.06 -8.87
N VAL A 115 -11.34 -2.13 -8.16
CA VAL A 115 -11.97 -1.00 -7.49
C VAL A 115 -11.20 0.24 -7.89
N ARG A 116 -11.90 1.29 -8.32
CA ARG A 116 -11.29 2.61 -8.48
C ARG A 116 -11.17 3.24 -7.10
N LEU A 117 -9.94 3.54 -6.68
CA LEU A 117 -9.69 4.25 -5.44
C LEU A 117 -9.72 5.78 -5.66
N GLY A 118 -9.37 6.24 -6.87
CA GLY A 118 -9.51 7.64 -7.28
C GLY A 118 -8.20 8.41 -7.36
N VAL A 119 -8.23 9.73 -7.14
CA VAL A 119 -7.07 10.64 -7.31
C VAL A 119 -6.79 11.48 -6.06
N THR A 120 -7.83 11.89 -5.36
CA THR A 120 -7.79 12.81 -4.21
C THR A 120 -8.08 12.09 -2.89
N ARG A 121 -7.76 12.72 -1.75
CA ARG A 121 -8.10 12.21 -0.40
C ARG A 121 -9.56 11.79 -0.28
N SER A 122 -10.45 12.66 -0.75
CA SER A 122 -11.88 12.44 -0.66
C SER A 122 -12.29 11.22 -1.48
N ASP A 123 -11.71 11.04 -2.67
CA ASP A 123 -11.99 9.87 -3.49
C ASP A 123 -11.58 8.58 -2.76
N PHE A 124 -10.36 8.53 -2.21
CA PHE A 124 -9.88 7.33 -1.52
C PHE A 124 -10.71 6.99 -0.29
N ASN A 125 -11.02 7.99 0.55
CA ASN A 125 -11.80 7.77 1.76
C ASN A 125 -13.20 7.25 1.44
N GLN A 126 -13.85 7.85 0.43
CA GLN A 126 -15.16 7.41 -0.02
C GLN A 126 -15.08 5.99 -0.59
N ALA A 127 -14.14 5.73 -1.51
CA ALA A 127 -13.97 4.43 -2.14
C ALA A 127 -13.64 3.32 -1.13
N ILE A 128 -12.81 3.58 -0.12
CA ILE A 128 -12.50 2.61 0.95
C ILE A 128 -13.73 2.37 1.82
N THR A 129 -14.46 3.41 2.19
CA THR A 129 -15.69 3.28 3.00
C THR A 129 -16.73 2.45 2.25
N ASP A 130 -16.99 2.78 0.99
CA ASP A 130 -17.94 2.04 0.15
C ASP A 130 -17.46 0.60 -0.06
N LEU A 131 -16.16 0.39 -0.30
CA LEU A 131 -15.60 -0.96 -0.45
C LEU A 131 -15.76 -1.79 0.83
N ILE A 132 -15.61 -1.20 2.02
CA ILE A 132 -15.86 -1.90 3.29
C ILE A 132 -17.33 -2.31 3.37
N ASN A 133 -18.25 -1.37 3.11
CA ASN A 133 -19.70 -1.59 3.23
C ASN A 133 -20.24 -2.60 2.21
N ASP A 134 -19.71 -2.60 0.99
CA ASP A 134 -20.16 -3.46 -0.11
C ASP A 134 -19.41 -4.81 -0.16
N SER A 135 -18.39 -4.99 0.68
CA SER A 135 -17.67 -6.27 0.80
C SER A 135 -18.35 -7.22 1.77
N ARG A 136 -18.19 -8.52 1.51
CA ARG A 136 -18.49 -9.54 2.51
C ARG A 136 -17.45 -9.51 3.62
N HIS A 137 -17.90 -9.50 4.87
CA HIS A 137 -16.99 -9.55 6.02
C HIS A 137 -16.59 -11.00 6.34
N MET A 138 -15.29 -11.23 6.52
CA MET A 138 -14.75 -12.53 6.95
C MET A 138 -13.66 -12.36 8.00
N THR A 139 -13.50 -13.36 8.86
CA THR A 139 -12.30 -13.48 9.68
C THR A 139 -11.14 -14.06 8.87
N THR A 140 -9.91 -13.86 9.34
CA THR A 140 -8.70 -14.45 8.75
C THR A 140 -8.83 -15.97 8.60
N ALA A 141 -9.36 -16.66 9.62
CA ALA A 141 -9.57 -18.10 9.59
C ALA A 141 -10.58 -18.53 8.52
N GLN A 142 -11.66 -17.79 8.33
CA GLN A 142 -12.65 -18.06 7.28
C GLN A 142 -12.05 -17.89 5.88
N LEU A 143 -11.28 -16.82 5.66
CA LEU A 143 -10.58 -16.59 4.40
C LEU A 143 -9.59 -17.72 4.10
N GLN A 144 -8.79 -18.12 5.09
CA GLN A 144 -7.83 -19.22 4.97
C GLN A 144 -8.54 -20.54 4.64
N ALA A 145 -9.63 -20.86 5.33
CA ALA A 145 -10.42 -22.07 5.07
C ALA A 145 -11.01 -22.08 3.65
N ALA A 146 -11.60 -20.96 3.20
CA ALA A 146 -12.17 -20.85 1.87
C ALA A 146 -11.11 -21.00 0.76
N ASN A 147 -9.94 -20.37 0.94
CA ASN A 147 -8.83 -20.51 0.01
C ASN A 147 -8.21 -21.92 0.03
N ALA A 148 -8.22 -22.58 1.18
CA ALA A 148 -7.78 -23.96 1.30
C ALA A 148 -8.69 -24.95 0.55
N ALA A 149 -10.00 -24.70 0.55
CA ALA A 149 -11.00 -25.54 -0.10
C ALA A 149 -11.10 -25.33 -1.62
N LYS A 150 -10.72 -24.15 -2.15
CA LYS A 150 -10.74 -23.80 -3.59
C LYS A 150 -12.08 -24.05 -4.29
N ASN A 151 -13.17 -23.95 -3.54
CA ASN A 151 -14.51 -24.32 -3.97
C ASN A 151 -15.52 -23.18 -3.82
N VAL A 152 -15.05 -21.92 -3.78
CA VAL A 152 -15.97 -20.77 -3.79
C VAL A 152 -16.79 -20.82 -5.10
N ARG A 153 -18.12 -20.69 -5.00
CA ARG A 153 -19.05 -20.81 -6.15
C ARG A 153 -20.00 -19.63 -6.29
N GLU A 154 -19.79 -18.60 -5.49
CA GLU A 154 -20.68 -17.46 -5.36
C GLU A 154 -20.63 -16.54 -6.61
N PRO A 155 -21.48 -15.50 -6.70
CA PRO A 155 -21.28 -14.40 -7.64
C PRO A 155 -19.94 -13.69 -7.40
N THR A 156 -19.47 -12.91 -8.38
CA THR A 156 -18.28 -12.05 -8.20
C THR A 156 -18.53 -11.07 -7.05
N HIS A 157 -17.58 -10.95 -6.13
CA HIS A 157 -17.67 -10.04 -4.98
C HIS A 157 -16.29 -9.74 -4.40
N THR A 158 -16.24 -8.83 -3.44
CA THR A 158 -15.06 -8.58 -2.61
C THR A 158 -15.29 -9.01 -1.17
N VAL A 159 -14.20 -9.30 -0.47
CA VAL A 159 -14.17 -9.65 0.94
C VAL A 159 -13.31 -8.64 1.68
N TYR A 160 -13.80 -8.18 2.82
CA TYR A 160 -13.06 -7.39 3.79
C TYR A 160 -12.77 -8.26 5.01
N VAL A 161 -11.50 -8.39 5.37
CA VAL A 161 -11.11 -9.14 6.57
C VAL A 161 -11.26 -8.23 7.78
N ASN A 162 -12.20 -8.53 8.67
CA ASN A 162 -12.49 -7.68 9.84
C ASN A 162 -11.91 -8.20 11.16
N GLN A 163 -11.29 -9.38 11.16
CA GLN A 163 -10.73 -9.99 12.36
C GLN A 163 -9.53 -10.93 12.06
N GLY A 164 -8.55 -10.94 12.97
CA GLY A 164 -7.36 -11.80 12.91
C GLY A 164 -6.17 -11.13 12.22
N ASP A 165 -5.13 -11.91 11.94
CA ASP A 165 -3.82 -11.40 11.48
C ASP A 165 -3.89 -10.65 10.14
N LEU A 166 -4.89 -10.89 9.31
CA LEU A 166 -5.09 -10.20 8.03
C LEU A 166 -6.14 -9.09 8.10
N SER A 167 -6.55 -8.67 9.30
CA SER A 167 -7.57 -7.63 9.49
C SER A 167 -7.21 -6.33 8.75
N GLY A 168 -8.22 -5.70 8.16
CA GLY A 168 -8.09 -4.50 7.33
C GLY A 168 -7.83 -4.76 5.84
N THR A 169 -7.56 -6.01 5.44
CA THR A 169 -7.22 -6.33 4.04
C THR A 169 -8.44 -6.63 3.17
N PHE A 170 -8.31 -6.35 1.87
CA PHE A 170 -9.35 -6.57 0.87
C PHE A 170 -8.96 -7.66 -0.12
N TRP A 171 -9.95 -8.46 -0.50
CA TRP A 171 -9.79 -9.61 -1.38
C TRP A 171 -10.90 -9.63 -2.44
N GLY A 172 -10.59 -10.07 -3.64
CA GLY A 172 -11.56 -10.29 -4.70
C GLY A 172 -11.81 -11.77 -4.92
N PHE A 173 -13.04 -12.11 -5.28
CA PHE A 173 -13.40 -13.36 -5.90
C PHE A 173 -14.16 -13.09 -7.20
N LYS A 174 -13.82 -13.84 -8.25
CA LYS A 174 -14.45 -13.73 -9.55
C LYS A 174 -15.33 -14.95 -9.80
N HIS A 175 -16.56 -14.72 -10.25
CA HIS A 175 -17.45 -15.78 -10.71
C HIS A 175 -16.80 -16.59 -11.84
N ALA A 176 -16.91 -17.92 -11.74
CA ALA A 176 -16.17 -18.91 -12.52
C ALA A 176 -14.65 -18.94 -12.28
N GLY A 177 -14.15 -18.36 -11.17
CA GLY A 177 -12.76 -18.42 -10.74
C GLY A 177 -11.79 -17.62 -11.62
N TRP A 178 -10.49 -17.89 -11.41
CA TRP A 178 -9.39 -17.26 -12.15
C TRP A 178 -8.79 -18.25 -13.15
N GLU A 179 -8.74 -17.87 -14.42
CA GLU A 179 -8.30 -18.73 -15.52
C GLU A 179 -6.88 -18.35 -15.97
N HIS A 180 -5.89 -19.22 -15.72
CA HIS A 180 -4.47 -18.97 -16.06
C HIS A 180 -4.10 -19.24 -17.53
N SER A 181 -4.98 -19.83 -18.35
CA SER A 181 -4.66 -20.16 -19.75
C SER A 181 -5.90 -20.13 -20.64
N PHE A 182 -5.73 -19.97 -21.95
CA PHE A 182 -6.82 -20.05 -22.95
C PHE A 182 -7.55 -21.40 -22.98
N PHE A 183 -7.00 -22.44 -22.34
CA PHE A 183 -7.63 -23.74 -22.18
C PHE A 183 -8.10 -23.89 -20.72
N GLY A 184 -9.39 -24.16 -20.54
CA GLY A 184 -10.12 -24.03 -19.26
C GLY A 184 -9.77 -25.01 -18.14
N SER A 185 -8.57 -25.63 -18.13
CA SER A 185 -8.21 -26.67 -17.16
C SER A 185 -7.65 -26.16 -15.83
N ASN A 186 -7.31 -24.87 -15.70
CA ASN A 186 -6.67 -24.32 -14.49
C ASN A 186 -7.45 -23.17 -13.85
N VAL A 187 -8.78 -23.32 -13.75
CA VAL A 187 -9.64 -22.42 -12.99
C VAL A 187 -9.47 -22.65 -11.49
N ASN A 188 -8.93 -21.67 -10.76
CA ASN A 188 -8.92 -21.73 -9.29
C ASN A 188 -10.00 -20.82 -8.68
N ASN A 189 -10.80 -21.38 -7.76
CA ASN A 189 -11.90 -20.66 -7.10
C ASN A 189 -11.47 -20.24 -5.70
N LEU A 190 -10.54 -19.30 -5.66
CA LEU A 190 -9.95 -18.77 -4.46
C LEU A 190 -10.11 -17.24 -4.43
N TYR A 191 -10.06 -16.67 -3.23
CA TYR A 191 -9.91 -15.25 -3.03
C TYR A 191 -8.46 -14.83 -3.34
N ARG A 192 -8.30 -13.74 -4.07
CA ARG A 192 -7.00 -13.10 -4.34
C ARG A 192 -6.95 -11.73 -3.67
N PRO A 193 -5.79 -11.29 -3.16
CA PRO A 193 -5.71 -9.97 -2.56
C PRO A 193 -5.97 -8.89 -3.61
N LEU A 194 -6.71 -7.85 -3.24
CA LEU A 194 -6.81 -6.62 -4.01
C LEU A 194 -5.47 -5.89 -3.86
N ASN A 195 -4.62 -5.97 -4.88
CA ASN A 195 -3.33 -5.30 -4.87
C ASN A 195 -3.48 -3.88 -5.40
N LEU A 196 -2.76 -2.94 -4.81
CA LEU A 196 -2.70 -1.59 -5.35
C LEU A 196 -2.06 -1.61 -6.74
N MET A 197 -2.67 -0.85 -7.64
CA MET A 197 -2.16 -0.48 -8.94
C MET A 197 -2.26 1.04 -9.08
N ASP A 198 -1.14 1.71 -9.36
CA ASP A 198 -1.11 3.17 -9.47
C ASP A 198 -0.12 3.67 -10.52
N PHE A 199 -0.43 4.81 -11.13
CA PHE A 199 0.39 5.43 -12.18
C PHE A 199 0.15 6.95 -12.22
N PRO A 200 1.13 7.75 -12.68
CA PRO A 200 0.96 9.19 -12.80
C PRO A 200 -0.01 9.54 -13.94
N ILE A 201 -0.78 10.61 -13.73
CA ILE A 201 -1.64 11.27 -14.72
C ILE A 201 -1.29 12.77 -14.79
N GLN A 202 -1.72 13.46 -15.84
CA GLN A 202 -1.59 14.91 -15.95
C GLN A 202 -2.67 15.62 -15.13
N GLY A 203 -2.39 16.84 -14.66
CA GLY A 203 -3.37 17.63 -13.88
C GLY A 203 -4.68 17.90 -14.63
N GLY A 204 -4.63 18.09 -15.96
CA GLY A 204 -5.82 18.26 -16.81
C GLY A 204 -6.69 16.99 -16.93
N GLU A 205 -6.17 15.83 -16.54
CA GLU A 205 -6.87 14.53 -16.63
C GLU A 205 -7.66 14.20 -15.34
N VAL A 206 -7.56 15.02 -14.28
CA VAL A 206 -8.20 14.76 -12.98
C VAL A 206 -9.72 14.62 -13.12
N GLY A 207 -10.38 15.50 -13.88
CA GLY A 207 -11.83 15.43 -14.09
C GLY A 207 -12.25 14.14 -14.77
N THR A 208 -11.50 13.71 -15.80
CA THR A 208 -11.71 12.41 -16.46
C THR A 208 -11.46 11.26 -15.49
N ALA A 209 -10.37 11.31 -14.72
CA ALA A 209 -10.03 10.31 -13.72
C ALA A 209 -11.07 10.21 -12.60
N GLN A 210 -11.88 11.24 -12.39
CA GLN A 210 -12.99 11.29 -11.43
C GLN A 210 -14.33 10.82 -11.98
N GLY A 211 -14.41 10.47 -13.27
CA GLY A 211 -15.62 9.92 -13.88
C GLY A 211 -16.14 8.67 -13.17
N VAL A 212 -17.45 8.64 -12.93
CA VAL A 212 -18.21 7.51 -12.35
C VAL A 212 -19.38 7.13 -13.25
N GLY A 213 -20.04 5.99 -12.97
CA GLY A 213 -21.18 5.52 -13.76
C GLY A 213 -20.84 5.40 -15.24
N ASN A 214 -21.64 6.03 -16.11
CA ASN A 214 -21.41 6.00 -17.56
C ASN A 214 -20.10 6.68 -18.00
N GLN A 215 -19.55 7.59 -17.18
CA GLN A 215 -18.28 8.28 -17.47
C GLN A 215 -17.05 7.49 -17.01
N TYR A 216 -17.23 6.44 -16.20
CA TYR A 216 -16.11 5.65 -15.67
C TYR A 216 -15.22 5.04 -16.76
N ARG A 217 -15.80 4.73 -17.93
CA ARG A 217 -15.04 4.17 -19.04
C ARG A 217 -13.92 5.12 -19.51
N ALA A 218 -14.15 6.43 -19.50
CA ALA A 218 -13.14 7.41 -19.85
C ALA A 218 -11.97 7.41 -18.85
N SER A 219 -12.23 7.16 -17.56
CA SER A 219 -11.20 7.00 -16.53
C SER A 219 -10.29 5.80 -16.82
N LEU A 220 -10.82 4.74 -17.44
CA LEU A 220 -10.02 3.56 -17.81
C LEU A 220 -9.08 3.85 -18.99
N ASP A 221 -9.41 4.78 -19.88
CA ASP A 221 -8.56 5.12 -21.01
C ASP A 221 -7.28 5.84 -20.61
N LEU A 222 -7.21 6.36 -19.38
CA LEU A 222 -6.00 6.90 -18.77
C LEU A 222 -5.00 5.81 -18.36
N ILE A 223 -5.42 4.54 -18.27
CA ILE A 223 -4.56 3.44 -17.85
C ILE A 223 -3.44 3.23 -18.90
N PRO A 224 -2.16 3.25 -18.52
CA PRO A 224 -1.08 2.94 -19.43
C PRO A 224 -1.21 1.53 -20.00
N ARG A 225 -1.00 1.40 -21.31
CA ARG A 225 -0.94 0.11 -22.00
C ARG A 225 0.32 -0.69 -21.64
N ASP A 226 1.41 0.00 -21.32
CA ASP A 226 2.68 -0.60 -20.91
C ASP A 226 2.70 -0.85 -19.40
N ARG A 227 2.81 -2.12 -19.00
CA ARG A 227 2.93 -2.55 -17.62
C ARG A 227 4.08 -1.90 -16.85
N ARG A 228 5.18 -1.52 -17.52
CA ARG A 228 6.35 -0.88 -16.90
C ARG A 228 6.04 0.53 -16.40
N ARG A 229 5.00 1.17 -16.93
CA ARG A 229 4.54 2.51 -16.51
C ARG A 229 3.59 2.46 -15.31
N VAL A 230 3.26 1.27 -14.83
CA VAL A 230 2.32 1.08 -13.72
C VAL A 230 3.06 0.48 -12.52
N HIS A 231 2.86 1.07 -11.35
CA HIS A 231 3.31 0.50 -10.09
C HIS A 231 2.24 -0.48 -9.58
N SER A 232 2.65 -1.67 -9.13
CA SER A 232 1.76 -2.60 -8.43
C SER A 232 2.52 -3.64 -7.59
N GLY A 233 1.80 -4.40 -6.76
CA GLY A 233 2.33 -5.62 -6.15
C GLY A 233 2.16 -5.76 -4.63
N HIS A 234 1.44 -4.84 -3.97
CA HIS A 234 1.18 -4.90 -2.52
C HIS A 234 -0.32 -4.90 -2.26
N SER A 235 -0.76 -5.73 -1.32
CA SER A 235 -2.17 -5.88 -0.94
C SER A 235 -2.67 -4.59 -0.28
N LEU A 236 -3.87 -4.16 -0.64
CA LEU A 236 -4.55 -3.03 -0.03
C LEU A 236 -4.91 -3.37 1.43
N ILE A 237 -4.68 -2.41 2.32
CA ILE A 237 -5.13 -2.44 3.73
C ILE A 237 -5.73 -1.08 4.06
N ASP A 238 -6.84 -1.06 4.79
CA ASP A 238 -7.47 0.18 5.25
C ASP A 238 -6.61 0.91 6.31
N GLY A 239 -6.95 2.17 6.61
CA GLY A 239 -6.20 2.97 7.58
C GLY A 239 -6.18 2.37 8.99
N ASN A 240 -7.30 1.78 9.44
CA ASN A 240 -7.42 1.22 10.78
C ASN A 240 -6.62 -0.07 10.94
N GLY A 241 -6.72 -1.00 9.98
CA GLY A 241 -5.91 -2.20 9.94
C GLY A 241 -4.43 -1.90 9.84
N LEU A 242 -4.05 -0.84 9.10
CA LEU A 242 -2.68 -0.37 9.03
C LEU A 242 -2.15 0.09 10.39
N GLN A 243 -2.90 0.94 11.08
CA GLN A 243 -2.56 1.39 12.43
C GLN A 243 -2.41 0.21 13.39
N ALA A 244 -3.37 -0.72 13.38
CA ALA A 244 -3.33 -1.92 14.21
C ALA A 244 -2.10 -2.79 13.91
N TYR A 245 -1.74 -2.95 12.63
CA TYR A 245 -0.54 -3.67 12.23
C TYR A 245 0.71 -3.03 12.83
N TYR A 246 0.87 -1.70 12.66
CA TYR A 246 2.02 -0.98 13.22
C TYR A 246 2.07 -1.10 14.74
N ALA A 247 0.95 -0.92 15.44
CA ALA A 247 0.86 -1.02 16.89
C ALA A 247 1.31 -2.40 17.42
N ALA A 248 1.01 -3.47 16.68
CA ALA A 248 1.31 -4.85 17.07
C ALA A 248 2.78 -5.27 16.81
N GLN A 249 3.61 -4.45 16.17
CA GLN A 249 4.98 -4.86 15.83
C GLN A 249 5.91 -4.84 17.07
N PRO A 250 6.58 -5.97 17.40
CA PRO A 250 7.44 -6.08 18.59
C PRO A 250 8.74 -5.28 18.43
N ASP A 251 9.35 -4.72 19.48
CA ASP A 251 10.65 -4.04 19.35
C ASP A 251 11.72 -4.98 18.74
N PRO A 252 12.36 -4.62 17.61
CA PRO A 252 13.39 -5.44 16.96
C PRO A 252 14.71 -5.60 17.74
N SER A 253 14.97 -4.78 18.76
CA SER A 253 16.30 -4.63 19.38
C SER A 253 16.40 -5.07 20.84
N GLY A 254 15.29 -5.10 21.59
CA GLY A 254 15.20 -5.66 22.95
C GLY A 254 15.89 -4.86 24.06
N VAL A 255 16.68 -3.83 23.75
CA VAL A 255 17.31 -2.93 24.73
C VAL A 255 17.29 -1.50 24.18
N ASN A 256 16.41 -0.67 24.75
CA ASN A 256 16.25 0.77 24.47
C ASN A 256 15.98 1.16 22.99
N ILE A 257 14.88 0.78 22.31
CA ILE A 257 14.41 1.48 21.08
C ILE A 257 12.89 1.26 20.78
N ILE A 258 12.35 2.23 20.01
CA ILE A 258 10.97 2.47 19.53
C ILE A 258 10.08 1.23 19.28
N THR A 259 8.92 1.16 19.95
CA THR A 259 7.83 0.22 19.64
C THR A 259 7.15 0.52 18.30
N GLY A 260 6.40 -0.43 17.75
CA GLY A 260 5.62 -0.21 16.53
C GLY A 260 4.60 0.93 16.62
N GLN A 261 3.99 1.14 17.80
CA GLN A 261 3.14 2.31 18.06
C GLN A 261 3.95 3.61 18.10
N GLN A 262 5.10 3.63 18.77
CA GLN A 262 5.96 4.82 18.81
C GLN A 262 6.50 5.18 17.42
N LEU A 263 6.69 4.18 16.55
CA LEU A 263 7.02 4.35 15.15
C LEU A 263 5.88 5.04 14.40
N TRP A 264 4.66 4.52 14.55
CA TRP A 264 3.45 5.13 13.99
C TRP A 264 3.32 6.58 14.43
N ASP A 265 3.41 6.86 15.74
CA ASP A 265 3.27 8.22 16.28
C ASP A 265 4.35 9.17 15.76
N ARG A 266 5.61 8.72 15.69
CA ARG A 266 6.71 9.54 15.16
C ARG A 266 6.57 9.84 13.67
N LEU A 267 5.99 8.94 12.88
CA LEU A 267 5.71 9.17 11.45
C LEU A 267 4.78 10.36 11.22
N PHE A 268 3.79 10.57 12.09
CA PHE A 268 2.87 11.72 11.96
C PHE A 268 3.40 12.99 12.59
N ARG A 269 4.32 12.87 13.56
CA ARG A 269 5.08 14.05 14.04
C ARG A 269 5.91 14.69 12.91
N LEU A 270 6.32 13.91 11.89
CA LEU A 270 7.03 14.43 10.72
C LEU A 270 6.27 15.55 10.00
N GLY A 271 4.93 15.58 10.07
CA GLY A 271 4.11 16.63 9.46
C GLY A 271 3.80 17.84 10.35
N GLN A 272 4.20 17.82 11.62
CA GLN A 272 3.78 18.85 12.58
C GLN A 272 4.84 19.91 12.87
N TYR A 273 6.12 19.66 12.56
CA TYR A 273 7.23 20.55 12.93
C TYR A 273 8.33 20.56 11.87
N ARG A 274 9.15 21.61 11.81
CA ARG A 274 10.40 21.54 11.06
C ARG A 274 11.23 20.41 11.65
N GLN A 275 11.70 19.54 10.78
CA GLN A 275 12.42 18.37 11.20
C GLN A 275 13.80 18.31 10.60
N PHE A 276 14.70 17.87 11.45
CA PHE A 276 16.04 17.56 11.08
C PHE A 276 16.26 16.08 11.29
N PHE A 277 16.91 15.47 10.31
CA PHE A 277 17.42 14.13 10.42
C PHE A 277 18.91 14.19 10.75
N GLY A 278 19.30 13.57 11.86
CA GLY A 278 20.70 13.26 12.17
C GLY A 278 20.78 11.88 12.81
N ALA A 279 21.75 11.07 12.41
CA ALA A 279 21.96 9.77 13.04
C ALA A 279 23.42 9.34 12.94
N GLU A 280 23.85 8.51 13.88
CA GLU A 280 25.09 7.76 13.77
C GLU A 280 24.80 6.29 13.48
N THR A 281 25.50 5.73 12.51
CA THR A 281 25.43 4.29 12.23
C THR A 281 26.77 3.71 11.86
N ASN A 282 27.18 2.63 12.53
CA ASN A 282 28.47 1.98 12.31
C ASN A 282 29.65 2.97 12.30
N GLY A 283 29.63 3.98 13.19
CA GLY A 283 30.67 5.02 13.26
C GLY A 283 30.61 6.08 12.15
N VAL A 284 29.64 6.00 11.24
CA VAL A 284 29.36 7.03 10.23
C VAL A 284 28.34 8.00 10.79
N GLN A 285 28.77 9.24 10.99
CA GLN A 285 27.90 10.36 11.35
C GLN A 285 27.18 10.88 10.10
N ILE A 286 25.85 10.80 10.12
CA ILE A 286 25.01 11.46 9.13
C ILE A 286 24.71 12.86 9.65
N GLN A 287 25.30 13.86 9.01
CA GLN A 287 25.11 15.25 9.35
C GLN A 287 23.63 15.63 9.37
N GLN A 288 23.28 16.51 10.30
CA GLN A 288 21.95 17.05 10.46
C GLN A 288 21.46 17.67 9.13
N ARG A 289 20.36 17.16 8.59
CA ARG A 289 19.74 17.65 7.36
C ARG A 289 18.29 18.01 7.59
N GLU A 290 17.88 19.17 7.09
CA GLU A 290 16.45 19.54 7.08
C GLU A 290 15.67 18.63 6.13
N ILE A 291 14.51 18.19 6.59
CA ILE A 291 13.58 17.40 5.78
C ILE A 291 12.65 18.35 5.05
N LEU A 292 12.93 18.53 3.76
CA LEU A 292 12.09 19.34 2.88
C LEU A 292 10.91 18.52 2.34
N PRO A 293 9.70 19.09 2.31
CA PRO A 293 8.53 18.38 1.81
C PRO A 293 8.68 17.91 0.37
N GLY A 294 8.36 16.62 0.16
CA GLY A 294 8.51 15.92 -1.11
C GLY A 294 9.95 15.73 -1.62
N GLY A 295 10.94 16.10 -0.81
CA GLY A 295 12.34 15.74 -1.00
C GLY A 295 12.62 14.31 -0.51
N GLN A 296 13.65 13.68 -1.09
CA GLN A 296 14.10 12.39 -0.59
C GLN A 296 14.69 12.55 0.82
N VAL A 297 14.04 11.97 1.83
CA VAL A 297 14.51 12.00 3.23
C VAL A 297 15.91 11.36 3.34
N PHE A 298 16.17 10.34 2.52
CA PHE A 298 17.46 9.70 2.38
C PHE A 298 17.84 9.64 0.90
N PRO A 299 18.89 10.33 0.44
CA PRO A 299 19.40 10.11 -0.91
C PRO A 299 19.82 8.65 -1.09
N GLN A 300 19.53 8.09 -2.27
CA GLN A 300 19.78 6.68 -2.59
C GLN A 300 21.22 6.23 -2.31
N SER A 301 22.19 7.15 -2.38
CA SER A 301 23.61 6.91 -2.09
C SER A 301 23.90 6.52 -0.63
N LEU A 302 23.09 6.96 0.34
CA LEU A 302 23.25 6.59 1.75
C LEU A 302 23.02 5.08 1.96
N PHE A 303 22.15 4.47 1.14
CA PHE A 303 21.85 3.04 1.24
C PHE A 303 23.01 2.10 0.88
N ARG A 304 24.06 2.63 0.24
CA ARG A 304 25.28 1.89 -0.08
C ARG A 304 26.15 1.60 1.14
N TYR A 305 26.00 2.39 2.21
CA TYR A 305 26.80 2.26 3.45
C TYR A 305 26.10 1.43 4.53
N PHE A 306 24.90 0.92 4.25
CA PHE A 306 24.17 0.07 5.18
C PHE A 306 24.52 -1.40 4.97
N PRO A 307 24.64 -2.21 6.05
CA PRO A 307 25.02 -3.62 5.97
C PRO A 307 23.96 -4.53 5.31
N THR A 308 22.94 -3.95 4.66
CA THR A 308 21.90 -4.64 3.88
C THR A 308 22.46 -5.45 2.71
N TYR A 309 23.68 -5.17 2.28
CA TYR A 309 24.35 -5.81 1.14
C TYR A 309 25.45 -6.82 1.52
N ASN A 310 25.48 -7.32 2.76
CA ASN A 310 26.35 -8.46 3.06
C ASN A 310 25.67 -9.77 2.64
N ASN A 311 25.91 -10.18 1.39
CA ASN A 311 25.36 -11.40 0.78
C ASN A 311 25.69 -12.71 1.55
N ASN A 312 26.58 -12.66 2.54
CA ASN A 312 27.01 -13.83 3.31
C ASN A 312 26.22 -14.04 4.63
N ARG A 313 25.17 -13.25 4.88
CA ARG A 313 24.35 -13.40 6.11
C ARG A 313 23.03 -14.12 5.84
N PRO A 314 22.52 -14.93 6.80
CA PRO A 314 21.17 -15.47 6.73
C PRO A 314 20.10 -14.37 6.65
N VAL A 315 19.09 -14.56 5.81
CA VAL A 315 17.97 -13.61 5.59
C VAL A 315 17.35 -13.09 6.89
N PRO A 316 17.07 -13.91 7.93
CA PRO A 316 16.49 -13.41 9.18
C PRO A 316 17.36 -12.36 9.89
N GLN A 317 18.69 -12.51 9.85
CA GLN A 317 19.62 -11.56 10.46
C GLN A 317 19.73 -10.27 9.65
N ILE A 318 19.64 -10.36 8.32
CA ILE A 318 19.57 -9.20 7.43
C ILE A 318 18.30 -8.39 7.74
N LEU A 319 17.15 -9.05 7.83
CA LEU A 319 15.86 -8.42 8.13
C LEU A 319 15.84 -7.78 9.53
N ALA A 320 16.35 -8.47 10.55
CA ALA A 320 16.43 -7.93 11.91
C ALA A 320 17.29 -6.65 11.98
N ARG A 321 18.47 -6.66 11.36
CA ARG A 321 19.34 -5.47 11.31
C ARG A 321 18.78 -4.34 10.46
N GLN A 322 18.10 -4.64 9.34
CA GLN A 322 17.39 -3.65 8.55
C GLN A 322 16.37 -2.92 9.42
N ARG A 323 15.57 -3.69 10.17
CA ARG A 323 14.52 -3.16 11.03
C ARG A 323 15.09 -2.32 12.17
N GLU A 324 16.12 -2.79 12.86
CA GLU A 324 16.82 -2.03 13.88
C GLU A 324 17.35 -0.70 13.34
N TYR A 325 18.00 -0.75 12.18
CA TYR A 325 18.61 0.41 11.56
C TYR A 325 17.58 1.48 11.18
N ILE A 326 16.48 1.02 10.60
CA ILE A 326 15.30 1.83 10.30
C ILE A 326 14.74 2.50 11.54
N CYS A 327 14.56 1.75 12.63
CA CYS A 327 14.06 2.29 13.89
C CYS A 327 15.01 3.35 14.45
N ARG A 328 16.34 3.15 14.33
CA ARG A 328 17.35 4.15 14.71
C ARG A 328 17.30 5.41 13.84
N LEU A 329 17.09 5.27 12.53
CA LEU A 329 16.89 6.41 11.63
C LEU A 329 15.68 7.26 12.06
N ILE A 330 14.60 6.60 12.47
CA ILE A 330 13.37 7.25 12.93
C ILE A 330 13.56 7.84 14.33
N ALA A 331 14.41 7.21 15.14
CA ALA A 331 14.81 7.74 16.43
C ALA A 331 15.58 9.05 16.31
N GLY A 332 16.38 9.21 15.25
CA GLY A 332 17.19 10.38 14.95
C GLY A 332 16.41 11.61 14.44
N PHE A 333 15.09 11.53 14.30
CA PHE A 333 14.28 12.72 14.03
C PHE A 333 14.19 13.59 15.28
N VAL A 334 14.64 14.84 15.16
CA VAL A 334 14.57 15.84 16.22
C VAL A 334 13.67 16.99 15.77
N ASN A 335 12.79 17.42 16.67
CA ASN A 335 11.95 18.60 16.48
C ASN A 335 12.74 19.83 16.93
N ASN A 336 12.80 20.86 16.10
CA ASN A 336 13.35 22.17 16.46
C ASN A 336 12.35 23.29 16.13
#